data_AF-A0A4S4M3B6-F1
#
_entry.id   AF-A0A4S4M3B6-F1
#
_cell.length_a   1.000
_cell.length_b   1.000
_cell.length_c   1.000
_cell.angle_alpha   90.00
_cell.angle_beta   90.00
_cell.angle_gamma   90.00
#
_symmetry.space_group_name_H-M   'P 1'
#
loop_
_entity.id
_entity.type
_entity.pdbx_description
1 polymer ?
#
loop_
_entity_poly.entity_id
_entity_poly.type
_entity_poly.pdbx_seq_one_letter_code
_entity_poly.pdbx_strand_id
1 'polypeptide(L)' 'MASPFFFVKKKDGKLRPVQDYRKLNAMTIKNCYLLLLISELIDMLKGAKFFTKLDIHWGYNNIQIKEGDE' A
#
# COMPACT_ATOMS: atom_id res chain seq x y z
N MET A 1 -6.24 4.56 -20.71
CA MET A 1 -7.62 4.17 -20.30
C MET A 1 -7.97 4.95 -19.03
N ALA A 2 -9.16 5.51 -18.92
CA ALA A 2 -9.59 6.17 -17.69
C ALA A 2 -10.09 5.14 -16.67
N SER A 3 -9.79 5.37 -15.38
CA SER A 3 -10.36 4.59 -14.27
C SER A 3 -11.52 5.38 -13.64
N PRO A 4 -12.55 4.73 -13.07
CA PRO A 4 -13.64 5.42 -12.36
C PRO A 4 -13.21 6.01 -11.01
N PHE A 5 -13.58 7.27 -10.75
CA PHE A 5 -13.31 7.99 -9.50
C PHE A 5 -14.60 8.28 -8.74
N PHE A 6 -14.60 8.13 -7.42
CA PHE A 6 -15.76 8.40 -6.57
C PHE A 6 -15.34 8.64 -5.11
N PHE A 7 -16.29 9.07 -4.29
CA PHE A 7 -16.07 9.30 -2.86
C PHE A 7 -16.69 8.22 -2.00
N VAL A 8 -15.96 7.79 -0.97
CA VAL A 8 -16.45 6.90 0.09
C VAL A 8 -16.44 7.65 1.42
N LYS A 9 -17.55 7.59 2.15
CA LYS A 9 -17.67 8.25 3.46
C LYS A 9 -16.82 7.53 4.51
N LYS A 10 -15.97 8.27 5.21
CA LYS A 10 -15.24 7.80 6.40
C LYS A 10 -16.14 7.86 7.64
N LYS A 11 -15.74 7.14 8.70
CA LYS A 11 -16.45 7.14 9.99
C LYS A 11 -16.54 8.53 10.63
N ASP A 12 -15.53 9.38 10.40
CA ASP A 12 -15.49 10.77 10.87
C ASP A 12 -16.32 11.75 10.01
N GLY A 13 -17.09 11.24 9.04
CA GLY A 13 -17.92 12.05 8.15
C GLY A 13 -17.17 12.65 6.96
N LYS A 14 -15.83 12.61 6.93
CA LYS A 14 -15.04 13.10 5.80
C LYS A 14 -15.21 12.19 4.58
N LEU A 15 -15.02 12.74 3.39
CA LEU A 15 -15.01 11.97 2.15
C LEU A 15 -13.59 11.49 1.82
N ARG A 16 -13.46 10.23 1.43
CA ARG A 16 -12.22 9.65 0.89
C ARG A 16 -12.36 9.54 -0.63
N PRO A 17 -11.51 10.20 -1.42
CA PRO A 17 -11.45 9.94 -2.85
C PRO A 17 -10.93 8.51 -3.09
N VAL A 18 -11.60 7.77 -3.97
CA VAL A 18 -11.26 6.39 -4.34
C VAL A 18 -11.27 6.26 -5.85
N GLN A 19 -10.18 5.73 -6.38
CA GLN A 19 -9.98 5.45 -7.80
C GLN A 19 -10.00 3.93 -8.00
N ASP A 20 -10.88 3.43 -8.87
CA ASP A 20 -11.00 2.00 -9.12
C ASP A 20 -9.97 1.50 -10.15
N TYR A 21 -8.84 1.02 -9.64
CA TYR A 21 -7.75 0.48 -10.45
C TYR A 21 -7.90 -1.01 -10.80
N ARG A 22 -9.04 -1.68 -10.55
CA ARG A 22 -9.16 -3.13 -10.80
C ARG A 22 -8.79 -3.54 -12.23
N LYS A 23 -9.25 -2.77 -13.23
CA LYS A 23 -8.89 -3.00 -14.64
C LYS A 23 -7.42 -2.72 -14.91
N LEU A 24 -6.88 -1.63 -14.36
CA LEU A 24 -5.46 -1.28 -14.49
C LEU A 24 -4.58 -2.40 -13.92
N ASN A 25 -4.84 -2.81 -12.68
CA ASN A 25 -4.10 -3.85 -11.96
C ASN A 25 -4.11 -5.22 -12.68
N ALA A 26 -5.15 -5.51 -13.47
CA ALA A 26 -5.22 -6.73 -14.27
C ALA A 26 -4.31 -6.69 -15.51
N MET A 27 -3.99 -5.50 -16.01
CA MET A 27 -3.13 -5.29 -17.19
C MET A 27 -1.68 -5.00 -16.81
N THR A 28 -1.41 -4.53 -15.59
CA THR A 28 -0.05 -4.27 -15.10
C THR A 28 0.71 -5.55 -14.81
N ILE A 29 2.01 -5.55 -15.10
CA ILE A 29 2.92 -6.64 -14.72
C ILE A 29 3.04 -6.66 -13.19
N LYS A 30 2.72 -7.81 -12.58
CA LYS A 30 2.81 -7.97 -11.13
C LYS A 30 4.27 -8.06 -10.70
N ASN A 31 4.71 -7.08 -9.91
CA ASN A 31 5.98 -7.16 -9.20
C ASN A 31 5.83 -8.01 -7.93
N CYS A 32 5.75 -9.33 -8.12
CA CYS A 32 5.60 -10.29 -7.03
C CYS A 32 6.94 -10.49 -6.32
N TYR A 33 7.15 -9.77 -5.22
CA TYR A 33 8.23 -10.06 -4.29
C TYR A 33 7.76 -11.04 -3.21
N LEU A 34 8.68 -11.88 -2.71
CA LEU A 34 8.37 -12.79 -1.63
C LEU A 34 8.15 -12.00 -0.34
N LEU A 35 6.93 -12.02 0.17
CA LEU A 35 6.61 -11.56 1.51
C LEU A 35 6.89 -12.71 2.49
N LEU A 36 7.71 -12.44 3.51
CA LEU A 36 7.97 -13.39 4.58
C LEU A 36 6.68 -13.73 5.31
N LEU A 37 6.59 -14.97 5.79
CA LEU A 37 5.48 -15.40 6.63
C LEU A 37 5.53 -14.64 7.97
N ILE A 38 4.38 -14.39 8.56
CA ILE A 38 4.29 -13.68 9.85
C ILE A 38 5.08 -14.43 10.93
N SER A 39 5.07 -15.76 10.91
CA SER A 39 5.86 -16.60 11.83
C SER A 39 7.36 -16.35 11.68
N GLU A 40 7.87 -16.28 10.45
CA GLU A 40 9.29 -16.02 10.16
C GLU A 40 9.69 -14.63 10.67
N LEU A 41 8.84 -13.61 10.45
CA LEU A 41 9.07 -12.26 10.97
C LEU A 41 9.12 -12.23 12.50
N ILE A 42 8.24 -12.97 13.18
CA ILE A 42 8.23 -13.06 14.65
C ILE A 42 9.46 -13.82 15.16
N ASP A 43 9.87 -14.88 14.47
CA ASP A 43 11.05 -15.66 14.81
C ASP A 43 12.33 -14.82 14.72
N MET A 44 12.44 -13.95 13.70
CA MET A 44 13.55 -12.99 13.58
C MET A 44 13.63 -11.99 14.74
N LEU A 45 12.50 -11.71 15.39
CA LEU A 45 12.40 -10.77 16.51
C LEU A 45 12.64 -11.43 17.86
N LYS A 46 12.73 -12.77 17.93
CA LYS A 46 12.99 -13.51 19.19
C LYS A 46 14.34 -13.11 19.78
N GLY A 47 14.35 -12.90 21.10
CA GLY A 47 15.56 -12.53 21.85
C GLY A 47 15.86 -11.04 21.88
N ALA A 48 15.15 -10.22 21.09
CA ALA A 48 15.22 -8.77 21.25
C ALA A 48 14.55 -8.33 22.56
N LYS A 49 15.17 -7.38 23.27
CA LYS A 49 14.68 -6.86 24.55
C LYS A 49 13.78 -5.63 24.40
N PHE A 50 13.96 -4.88 23.31
CA PHE A 50 13.23 -3.65 23.02
C PHE A 50 12.77 -3.69 21.56
N PHE A 51 11.57 -3.18 21.32
CA PHE A 51 10.95 -3.13 20.00
C PHE A 51 10.52 -1.71 19.70
N THR A 52 10.79 -1.26 18.48
CA THR A 52 10.30 0.02 17.96
C THR A 52 9.58 -0.26 16.65
N LYS A 53 8.35 0.26 16.54
CA LYS A 53 7.58 0.22 15.30
C LYS A 53 7.55 1.61 14.69
N LEU A 54 7.92 1.68 13.42
CA LEU A 54 7.83 2.91 12.63
C LEU A 54 6.69 2.74 11.61
N ASP A 55 5.93 3.81 11.43
CA ASP A 55 4.90 3.92 10.39
C ASP A 55 5.31 5.00 9.39
N ILE A 56 5.32 4.66 8.10
CA ILE A 56 5.62 5.61 7.04
C ILE A 56 4.30 6.27 6.64
N HIS A 57 4.02 7.44 7.22
CA HIS A 57 2.80 8.18 6.92
C HIS A 57 2.72 8.51 5.42
N TRP A 58 1.59 8.16 4.79
CA TRP A 58 1.36 8.31 3.35
C TRP A 58 2.46 7.71 2.47
N GLY A 59 3.07 6.59 2.88
CA GLY A 59 4.23 6.00 2.19
C GLY A 59 4.09 5.87 0.66
N TYR A 60 2.90 5.54 0.15
CA TYR A 60 2.65 5.47 -1.29
C TYR A 60 2.73 6.84 -2.00
N ASN A 61 2.33 7.92 -1.34
CA ASN A 61 2.33 9.27 -1.91
C ASN A 61 3.72 9.94 -1.87
N ASN A 62 4.62 9.40 -1.05
CA ASN A 62 5.99 9.93 -0.94
C ASN A 62 6.91 9.38 -2.05
N ILE A 63 6.48 8.34 -2.78
CA ILE A 63 7.23 7.73 -3.88
C ILE A 63 6.75 8.33 -5.19
N GLN A 64 7.69 8.80 -6.01
CA GLN A 64 7.40 9.33 -7.33
C GLN A 64 6.98 8.23 -8.30
N ILE A 65 6.00 8.52 -9.14
CA ILE A 65 5.65 7.66 -10.27
C ILE A 65 6.80 7.72 -11.28
N LYS A 66 7.07 6.61 -11.96
CA LYS A 66 8.10 6.54 -12.98
C LYS A 66 7.75 7.49 -14.14
N GLU A 67 8.75 8.24 -14.63
CA GLU A 67 8.58 9.14 -15.76
C GLU A 67 7.96 8.40 -16.96
N GLY A 68 6.93 9.01 -17.55
CA GLY A 68 6.14 8.44 -18.65
C GLY A 68 5.02 7.47 -18.23
N ASP A 69 4.95 7.08 -16.95
CA ASP A 69 3.86 6.28 -16.36
C ASP A 69 2.95 7.11 -15.42
N GLU A 70 3.14 8.44 -15.41
CA GLU A 70 2.43 9.42 -14.57
C GLU A 70 0.90 9.45 -14.78
#